data_AF-A0A966TTW6-F1
#
_entry.id   AF-A0A966TTW6-F1
#
_cell.length_a   1.000
_cell.length_b   1.000
_cell.length_c   1.000
_cell.angle_alpha   90.00
_cell.angle_beta   90.00
_cell.angle_gamma   90.00
#
_symmetry.space_group_name_H-M   'P 1'
#
loop_
_entity.id
_entity.type
_entity.pdbx_description
1 polymer ?
#
loop_
_entity_poly.entity_id
_entity_poly.type
_entity_poly.pdbx_seq_one_letter_code
_entity_poly.pdbx_strand_id
1 'polypeptide(L)'
;YAATQVGLDTDFLTGAERPMVILGRAALARPDGAALLAHAWALANPTPEWNGFNLLHSFGGQVAALELGFLPGPRGLDLAAMMGGGVDALWLLGADGFNPARIGQNTFVIYQGHHGDAAAARADIILPGAAYTEKDATWLNTEGRMQRGWAAVLPPGEAREDWKIIRAASAILGKPLPFDSIEALRGQHPLFAGIVPEAPLIAPAAAPLSGEAFAAAPGNYWQVDPITRASETMAECARSAATPALAAE
;
A
#
# COMPACT_ATOMS: atom_id res chain seq x y z
N TYR A 1 -19.51 -17.48 13.42
CA TYR A 1 -19.87 -16.26 14.16
C TYR A 1 -21.06 -15.62 13.45
N ALA A 2 -22.24 -15.69 14.07
CA ALA A 2 -23.43 -15.03 13.56
C ALA A 2 -23.23 -13.52 13.61
N ALA A 3 -23.43 -12.84 12.49
CA ALA A 3 -23.37 -11.38 12.41
C ALA A 3 -24.58 -10.80 13.16
N THR A 4 -24.43 -10.55 14.46
CA THR A 4 -25.26 -9.56 15.14
C THR A 4 -24.99 -8.21 14.47
N GLN A 5 -25.93 -7.74 13.65
CA GLN A 5 -26.04 -6.32 13.34
C GLN A 5 -26.40 -5.61 14.64
N VAL A 6 -25.39 -5.32 15.45
CA VAL A 6 -25.50 -4.30 16.49
C VAL A 6 -25.60 -3.00 15.73
N GLY A 7 -26.79 -2.42 15.64
CA GLY A 7 -26.92 -1.02 15.31
C GLY A 7 -26.09 -0.27 16.35
N LEU A 8 -24.90 0.18 15.97
CA LEU A 8 -24.06 0.98 16.84
C LEU A 8 -24.83 2.29 17.08
N ASP A 9 -25.31 2.46 18.30
CA ASP A 9 -25.75 3.75 18.79
C ASP A 9 -24.59 4.73 18.62
N THR A 10 -24.76 5.74 17.76
CA THR A 10 -23.72 6.74 17.48
C THR A 10 -23.74 7.89 18.48
N ASP A 11 -24.61 7.87 19.49
CA ASP A 11 -24.76 8.94 20.46
C ASP A 11 -23.45 9.23 21.20
N PHE A 12 -22.62 8.20 21.44
CA PHE A 12 -21.29 8.37 22.05
C PHE A 12 -20.32 9.20 21.19
N LEU A 13 -20.48 9.22 19.86
CA LEU A 13 -19.69 10.09 18.97
C LEU A 13 -20.21 11.52 19.01
N THR A 14 -21.53 11.71 19.08
CA THR A 14 -22.13 13.05 19.09
C THR A 14 -21.88 13.82 20.38
N GLY A 15 -21.73 13.13 21.52
CA GLY A 15 -21.41 13.73 22.81
C GLY A 15 -19.91 13.89 23.10
N ALA A 16 -19.02 13.38 22.22
CA ALA A 16 -17.59 13.45 22.43
C ALA A 16 -17.02 14.80 22.00
N GLU A 17 -16.09 15.36 22.79
CA GLU A 17 -15.43 16.64 22.46
C GLU A 17 -14.47 16.52 21.27
N ARG A 18 -13.84 15.35 21.10
CA ARG A 18 -12.86 15.06 20.04
C ARG A 18 -13.07 13.63 19.51
N PRO A 19 -14.17 13.36 18.80
CA PRO A 19 -14.46 12.02 18.28
C PRO A 19 -13.39 11.61 17.26
N MET A 20 -13.03 10.33 17.26
CA MET A 20 -12.08 9.78 16.29
C MET A 20 -12.69 8.56 15.61
N VAL A 21 -12.65 8.57 14.28
CA VAL A 21 -13.09 7.46 13.43
C VAL A 21 -11.87 7.00 12.63
N ILE A 22 -11.47 5.75 12.84
CA ILE A 22 -10.37 5.11 12.09
C ILE A 22 -10.98 4.11 11.11
N LEU A 23 -10.88 4.39 9.82
CA LEU A 23 -11.26 3.47 8.77
C LEU A 23 -10.02 2.68 8.32
N GLY A 24 -10.11 1.34 8.25
CA GLY A 24 -9.03 0.52 7.71
C GLY A 24 -9.03 0.51 6.18
N ARG A 25 -7.85 0.59 5.54
CA ARG A 25 -7.72 0.59 4.07
C ARG A 25 -8.39 -0.60 3.37
N ALA A 26 -8.45 -1.76 4.02
CA ALA A 26 -9.10 -2.96 3.47
C ALA A 26 -10.60 -2.73 3.19
N ALA A 27 -11.29 -1.92 4.02
CA ALA A 27 -12.69 -1.56 3.78
C ALA A 27 -12.88 -0.81 2.45
N LEU A 28 -11.91 0.02 2.07
CA LEU A 28 -11.93 0.76 0.81
C LEU A 28 -11.65 -0.10 -0.43
N ALA A 29 -11.23 -1.37 -0.26
CA ALA A 29 -11.02 -2.28 -1.39
C ALA A 29 -12.33 -2.95 -1.88
N ARG A 30 -13.43 -2.75 -1.16
CA ARG A 30 -14.77 -3.23 -1.54
C ARG A 30 -15.34 -2.42 -2.71
N PRO A 31 -16.28 -2.98 -3.49
CA PRO A 31 -17.00 -2.23 -4.52
C PRO A 31 -17.68 -0.96 -4.02
N ASP A 32 -18.17 -0.95 -2.77
CA ASP A 32 -18.79 0.20 -2.10
C ASP A 32 -17.80 1.03 -1.26
N GLY A 33 -16.49 0.87 -1.48
CA GLY A 33 -15.44 1.55 -0.71
C GLY A 33 -15.56 3.08 -0.68
N ALA A 34 -16.02 3.70 -1.78
CA ALA A 34 -16.28 5.14 -1.82
C ALA A 34 -17.43 5.56 -0.90
N ALA A 35 -18.49 4.75 -0.81
CA ALA A 35 -19.60 5.00 0.10
C ALA A 35 -19.17 4.86 1.57
N LEU A 36 -18.37 3.82 1.86
CA LEU A 36 -17.77 3.61 3.19
C LEU A 36 -16.90 4.79 3.61
N LEU A 37 -16.08 5.32 2.70
CA LEU A 37 -15.27 6.51 2.93
C LEU A 37 -16.15 7.72 3.27
N ALA A 38 -17.20 7.97 2.47
CA ALA A 38 -18.11 9.10 2.69
C ALA A 38 -18.86 9.01 4.04
N HIS A 39 -19.29 7.81 4.42
CA HIS A 39 -19.99 7.58 5.69
C HIS A 39 -19.06 7.71 6.89
N ALA A 40 -17.84 7.17 6.81
CA ALA A 40 -16.84 7.34 7.87
C ALA A 40 -16.42 8.81 8.03
N TRP A 41 -16.28 9.54 6.93
CA TRP A 41 -16.04 10.99 6.95
C TRP A 41 -17.19 11.74 7.63
N ALA A 42 -18.43 11.45 7.27
CA ALA A 42 -19.61 12.08 7.87
C ALA A 42 -19.72 11.80 9.37
N LEU A 43 -19.44 10.56 9.80
CA LEU A 43 -19.41 10.17 11.21
C LEU A 43 -18.31 10.90 11.99
N ALA A 44 -17.15 11.10 11.38
CA ALA A 44 -16.04 11.82 11.99
C ALA A 44 -16.29 13.34 12.10
N ASN A 45 -17.15 13.88 11.22
CA ASN A 45 -17.52 15.29 11.14
C ASN A 45 -16.31 16.25 11.32
N PRO A 46 -15.28 16.15 10.45
CA PRO A 46 -14.06 16.89 10.64
C PRO A 46 -14.29 18.40 10.50
N THR A 47 -13.63 19.14 11.39
CA THR A 47 -13.65 20.61 11.46
C THR A 47 -12.22 21.14 11.34
N PRO A 48 -12.03 22.43 11.00
CA PRO A 48 -10.70 23.05 11.04
C PRO A 48 -10.01 22.92 12.41
N GLU A 49 -10.78 22.87 13.50
CA GLU A 49 -10.25 22.74 14.87
C GLU A 49 -9.91 21.30 15.24
N TRP A 50 -10.64 20.33 14.71
CA TRP A 50 -10.43 18.90 14.97
C TRP A 50 -10.84 18.04 13.76
N ASN A 51 -9.85 17.40 13.15
CA ASN A 51 -10.07 16.36 12.15
C ASN A 51 -10.03 14.97 12.81
N GLY A 52 -11.22 14.46 13.16
CA GLY A 52 -11.40 13.13 13.74
C GLY A 52 -11.32 11.98 12.72
N PHE A 53 -11.29 12.27 11.42
CA PHE A 53 -11.29 11.26 10.38
C PHE A 53 -9.87 10.76 10.11
N ASN A 54 -9.66 9.45 10.22
CA ASN A 54 -8.37 8.82 10.03
C ASN A 54 -8.49 7.61 9.11
N LEU A 55 -7.57 7.49 8.15
CA LEU A 55 -7.44 6.31 7.32
C LEU A 55 -6.18 5.54 7.72
N LEU A 56 -6.35 4.30 8.20
CA LEU A 56 -5.24 3.43 8.56
C LEU A 56 -4.79 2.64 7.33
N HIS A 57 -3.59 2.97 6.84
CA HIS A 57 -2.96 2.30 5.71
C HIS A 57 -2.26 0.99 6.13
N SER A 58 -2.16 0.04 5.20
CA SER A 58 -1.62 -1.31 5.48
C SER A 58 -0.22 -1.56 4.93
N PHE A 59 0.33 -0.65 4.13
CA PHE A 59 1.62 -0.84 3.44
C PHE A 59 2.48 0.43 3.51
N GLY A 60 3.77 0.29 3.79
CA GLY A 60 4.69 1.41 4.00
C GLY A 60 4.96 2.28 2.78
N GLY A 61 4.66 1.79 1.56
CA GLY A 61 4.78 2.57 0.32
C GLY A 61 3.53 3.37 -0.05
N GLN A 62 2.39 3.11 0.60
CA GLN A 62 1.08 3.59 0.11
C GLN A 62 0.92 5.10 0.24
N VAL A 63 1.25 5.68 1.40
CA VAL A 63 1.00 7.11 1.66
C VAL A 63 1.87 7.96 0.75
N ALA A 64 3.17 7.66 0.66
CA ALA A 64 4.08 8.36 -0.25
C ALA A 64 3.62 8.27 -1.71
N ALA A 65 3.12 7.11 -2.15
CA ALA A 65 2.57 6.94 -3.49
C ALA A 65 1.34 7.84 -3.74
N LEU A 66 0.42 7.93 -2.77
CA LEU A 66 -0.76 8.81 -2.87
C LEU A 66 -0.36 10.29 -2.89
N GLU A 67 0.58 10.70 -2.04
CA GLU A 67 1.11 12.08 -1.99
C GLU A 67 1.83 12.49 -3.28
N LEU A 68 2.50 11.54 -3.95
CA LEU A 68 3.11 11.75 -5.26
C LEU A 68 2.09 11.72 -6.42
N GLY A 69 0.81 11.50 -6.13
CA GLY A 69 -0.24 11.39 -7.15
C GLY A 69 -0.12 10.13 -8.00
N PHE A 70 0.41 9.03 -7.44
CA PHE A 70 0.55 7.74 -8.13
C PHE A 70 -0.80 7.01 -8.25
N LEU A 71 -1.68 7.63 -9.04
CA LEU A 71 -3.03 7.19 -9.37
C LEU A 71 -3.14 7.07 -10.90
N PRO A 72 -4.06 6.22 -11.42
CA PRO A 72 -4.36 6.22 -12.85
C PRO A 72 -4.75 7.64 -13.32
N GLY A 73 -4.04 8.15 -14.33
CA GLY A 73 -4.39 9.43 -14.96
C GLY A 73 -5.67 9.32 -15.81
N PRO A 74 -6.07 10.39 -16.54
CA PRO A 74 -7.33 10.41 -17.32
C PRO A 74 -7.50 9.29 -18.37
N ARG A 75 -6.39 8.70 -18.84
CA ARG A 75 -6.39 7.53 -19.74
C ARG A 75 -5.80 6.28 -19.10
N GLY A 76 -5.54 6.34 -17.80
CA GLY A 76 -5.04 5.21 -17.02
C GLY A 76 -6.15 4.20 -16.80
N LEU A 77 -5.79 2.93 -16.82
CA LEU A 77 -6.68 1.84 -16.45
C LEU A 77 -6.67 1.67 -14.93
N ASP A 78 -7.79 1.20 -14.38
CA ASP A 78 -7.81 0.76 -12.99
C ASP A 78 -7.04 -0.56 -12.82
N LEU A 79 -6.84 -0.97 -11.56
CA LEU A 79 -6.09 -2.18 -11.24
C LEU A 79 -6.71 -3.43 -11.87
N ALA A 80 -8.04 -3.55 -11.89
CA ALA A 80 -8.70 -4.74 -12.42
C ALA A 80 -8.50 -4.86 -13.93
N ALA A 81 -8.64 -3.76 -14.66
CA ALA A 81 -8.42 -3.68 -16.10
C ALA A 81 -6.94 -3.90 -16.46
N MET A 82 -6.00 -3.29 -15.72
CA MET A 82 -4.56 -3.53 -15.92
C MET A 82 -4.20 -5.00 -15.73
N MET A 83 -4.65 -5.61 -14.63
CA MET A 83 -4.38 -7.02 -14.36
C MET A 83 -5.08 -7.92 -15.39
N GLY A 84 -6.32 -7.64 -15.78
CA GLY A 84 -7.10 -8.47 -16.70
C GLY A 84 -6.62 -8.52 -18.16
N GLY A 85 -5.42 -8.01 -18.46
CA GLY A 85 -4.86 -7.99 -19.82
C GLY A 85 -5.13 -6.71 -20.61
N GLY A 86 -5.56 -5.63 -19.94
CA GLY A 86 -5.75 -4.32 -20.58
C GLY A 86 -4.45 -3.59 -20.92
N VAL A 87 -3.29 -4.14 -20.55
CA VAL A 87 -1.96 -3.60 -20.88
C VAL A 87 -1.07 -4.65 -21.54
N ASP A 88 -0.27 -4.19 -22.50
CA ASP A 88 0.74 -5.03 -23.16
C ASP A 88 1.91 -5.35 -22.21
N ALA A 89 2.26 -4.40 -21.33
CA ALA A 89 3.33 -4.55 -20.36
C ALA A 89 2.89 -4.09 -18.96
N LEU A 90 3.26 -4.85 -17.92
CA LEU A 90 2.97 -4.59 -16.53
C LEU A 90 4.25 -4.59 -15.70
N TRP A 91 4.62 -3.42 -15.15
CA TRP A 91 5.78 -3.28 -14.26
C TRP A 91 5.33 -3.39 -12.79
N LEU A 92 5.72 -4.48 -12.14
CA LEU A 92 5.45 -4.77 -10.74
C LEU A 92 6.64 -4.32 -9.89
N LEU A 93 6.52 -3.17 -9.24
CA LEU A 93 7.52 -2.66 -8.30
C LEU A 93 7.24 -3.21 -6.89
N GLY A 94 7.88 -4.33 -6.54
CA GLY A 94 7.74 -5.01 -5.25
C GLY A 94 6.31 -5.43 -4.92
N ALA A 95 5.49 -5.67 -5.94
CA ALA A 95 4.06 -5.87 -5.79
C ALA A 95 3.72 -7.37 -5.73
N ASP A 96 3.50 -7.89 -4.52
CA ASP A 96 3.22 -9.30 -4.22
C ASP A 96 1.95 -9.50 -3.35
N GLY A 97 1.12 -8.46 -3.23
CA GLY A 97 -0.08 -8.48 -2.38
C GLY A 97 -1.34 -9.03 -3.07
N PHE A 98 -1.21 -9.78 -4.16
CA PHE A 98 -2.33 -10.24 -4.99
C PHE A 98 -2.06 -11.60 -5.62
N ASN A 99 -3.12 -12.28 -6.10
CA ASN A 99 -2.99 -13.52 -6.86
C ASN A 99 -2.49 -13.24 -8.30
N PRO A 100 -1.27 -13.65 -8.69
CA PRO A 100 -0.71 -13.39 -10.02
C PRO A 100 -1.45 -14.05 -11.18
N ALA A 101 -2.29 -15.06 -10.90
CA ALA A 101 -3.15 -15.68 -11.90
C ALA A 101 -4.19 -14.69 -12.48
N ARG A 102 -4.42 -13.55 -11.81
CA ARG A 102 -5.25 -12.46 -12.31
C ARG A 102 -4.61 -11.69 -13.47
N ILE A 103 -3.28 -11.77 -13.64
CA ILE A 103 -2.59 -11.08 -14.72
C ILE A 103 -2.92 -11.80 -16.04
N GLY A 104 -3.35 -11.08 -17.07
CA GLY A 104 -3.67 -11.62 -18.39
C GLY A 104 -2.50 -12.38 -18.99
N GLN A 105 -2.74 -13.56 -19.57
CA GLN A 105 -1.67 -14.49 -19.98
C GLN A 105 -0.68 -13.90 -21.00
N ASN A 106 -1.15 -12.96 -21.83
CA ASN A 106 -0.34 -12.34 -22.89
C ASN A 106 0.34 -11.03 -22.44
N THR A 107 0.12 -10.59 -21.21
CA THR A 107 0.77 -9.39 -20.68
C THR A 107 2.23 -9.68 -20.37
N PHE A 108 3.14 -8.85 -20.90
CA PHE A 108 4.56 -8.90 -20.59
C PHE A 108 4.83 -8.32 -19.20
N VAL A 109 5.33 -9.14 -18.28
CA VAL A 109 5.49 -8.78 -16.86
C VAL A 109 6.94 -8.53 -16.52
N ILE A 110 7.22 -7.33 -16.02
CA ILE A 110 8.51 -6.98 -15.42
C ILE A 110 8.30 -6.95 -13.91
N TYR A 111 8.97 -7.84 -13.18
CA TYR A 111 8.98 -7.81 -11.73
C TYR A 111 10.29 -7.17 -11.24
N GLN A 112 10.18 -6.04 -10.54
CA GLN A 112 11.29 -5.40 -9.86
C GLN A 112 11.09 -5.54 -8.36
N GLY A 113 11.85 -6.41 -7.71
CA GLY A 113 11.70 -6.67 -6.28
C GLY A 113 12.93 -7.35 -5.69
N HIS A 114 12.91 -7.55 -4.38
CA HIS A 114 14.05 -8.06 -3.61
C HIS A 114 13.84 -9.48 -3.07
N HIS A 115 12.63 -10.03 -3.16
CA HIS A 115 12.34 -11.45 -2.88
C HIS A 115 11.63 -12.08 -4.08
N GLY A 116 11.89 -13.36 -4.33
CA GLY A 116 11.14 -14.14 -5.30
C GLY A 116 9.91 -14.77 -4.63
N ASP A 117 8.75 -14.13 -4.76
CA ASP A 117 7.45 -14.68 -4.33
C ASP A 117 6.56 -14.94 -5.56
N ALA A 118 5.25 -15.12 -5.37
CA ALA A 118 4.31 -15.50 -6.40
C ALA A 118 4.34 -14.57 -7.64
N ALA A 119 4.50 -13.25 -7.47
CA ALA A 119 4.50 -12.34 -8.62
C ALA A 119 5.81 -12.42 -9.43
N ALA A 120 6.94 -12.65 -8.77
CA ALA A 120 8.22 -12.90 -9.44
C ALA A 120 8.17 -14.17 -10.30
N ALA A 121 7.50 -15.23 -9.81
CA ALA A 121 7.30 -16.47 -10.56
C ALA A 121 6.45 -16.28 -11.82
N ARG A 122 5.65 -15.20 -11.89
CA ARG A 122 4.84 -14.85 -13.06
C ARG A 122 5.57 -13.92 -14.05
N ALA A 123 6.74 -13.40 -13.70
CA ALA A 123 7.42 -12.40 -14.50
C ALA A 123 8.10 -12.99 -15.74
N ASP A 124 8.12 -12.23 -16.83
CA ASP A 124 8.96 -12.49 -18.01
C ASP A 124 10.39 -11.98 -17.79
N ILE A 125 10.53 -10.87 -17.05
CA ILE A 125 11.82 -10.31 -16.63
C ILE A 125 11.78 -10.03 -15.13
N ILE A 126 12.84 -10.46 -14.44
CA ILE A 126 13.08 -10.13 -13.03
C ILE A 126 14.25 -9.15 -12.93
N LEU A 127 14.03 -8.02 -12.26
CA LEU A 127 15.02 -7.00 -11.97
C LEU A 127 15.27 -6.96 -10.45
N PRO A 128 16.44 -7.41 -9.96
CA PRO A 128 16.70 -7.52 -8.53
C PRO A 128 16.85 -6.13 -7.90
N GLY A 129 15.84 -5.73 -7.13
CA GLY A 129 15.84 -4.52 -6.29
C GLY A 129 16.47 -4.76 -4.93
N ALA A 130 16.74 -3.67 -4.20
CA ALA A 130 17.28 -3.71 -2.84
C ALA A 130 16.15 -3.79 -1.78
N ALA A 131 16.36 -4.51 -0.68
CA ALA A 131 15.45 -4.52 0.47
C ALA A 131 15.49 -3.18 1.24
N TYR A 132 14.58 -2.98 2.20
CA TYR A 132 14.51 -1.72 2.97
C TYR A 132 15.77 -1.43 3.81
N THR A 133 16.50 -2.46 4.22
CA THR A 133 17.77 -2.36 4.97
C THR A 133 18.98 -2.10 4.07
N GLU A 134 18.81 -2.13 2.76
CA GLU A 134 19.89 -2.13 1.76
C GLU A 134 19.95 -0.82 0.94
N LYS A 135 19.10 0.15 1.27
CA LYS A 135 18.94 1.37 0.48
C LYS A 135 18.63 2.59 1.33
N ASP A 136 19.11 3.72 0.84
CA ASP A 136 18.68 5.02 1.33
C ASP A 136 17.33 5.36 0.71
N ALA A 137 16.28 5.34 1.52
CA ALA A 137 14.92 5.59 1.04
C ALA A 137 14.14 6.51 1.97
N THR A 138 13.04 7.03 1.42
CA THR A 138 12.11 7.91 2.10
C THR A 138 10.76 7.22 2.15
N TRP A 139 10.18 7.12 3.34
CA TRP A 139 8.87 6.54 3.59
C TRP A 139 7.97 7.57 4.25
N LEU A 140 6.67 7.45 4.03
CA LEU A 140 5.65 8.18 4.77
C LEU A 140 4.78 7.17 5.51
N ASN A 141 4.61 7.37 6.81
CA ASN A 141 3.71 6.56 7.62
C ASN A 141 2.24 7.03 7.46
N THR A 142 1.31 6.37 8.17
CA THR A 142 -0.15 6.61 8.03
C THR A 142 -0.61 8.03 8.41
N GLU A 143 0.15 8.73 9.25
CA GLU A 143 -0.13 10.13 9.66
C GLU A 143 0.55 11.15 8.73
N GLY A 144 1.14 10.69 7.62
CA GLY A 144 1.87 11.53 6.66
C GLY A 144 3.28 11.88 7.10
N ARG A 145 3.80 11.37 8.21
CA ARG A 145 5.16 11.71 8.68
C ARG A 145 6.21 11.10 7.77
N MET A 146 7.06 11.96 7.21
CA MET A 146 8.23 11.55 6.44
C MET A 146 9.30 10.95 7.36
N GLN A 147 9.82 9.79 6.96
CA GLN A 147 10.87 9.04 7.63
C GLN A 147 11.96 8.71 6.61
N ARG A 148 13.21 8.74 7.08
CA ARG A 148 14.36 8.33 6.27
C ARG A 148 14.92 7.04 6.84
N GLY A 149 15.14 6.08 5.96
CA GLY A 149 15.96 4.91 6.25
C GLY A 149 17.29 5.04 5.51
N TRP A 150 18.31 4.45 6.12
CA TRP A 150 19.67 4.44 5.60
C TRP A 150 20.07 2.99 5.39
N ALA A 151 20.86 2.75 4.33
CA ALA A 151 21.40 1.43 4.07
C ALA A 151 22.25 0.96 5.26
N ALA A 152 21.85 -0.15 5.87
CA ALA A 152 22.60 -0.82 6.92
C ALA A 152 23.59 -1.84 6.34
N VAL A 153 23.22 -2.46 5.22
CA VAL A 153 24.03 -3.42 4.46
C VAL A 153 23.94 -3.12 2.96
N LEU A 154 24.80 -3.72 2.16
CA LEU A 154 24.74 -3.59 0.70
C LEU A 154 23.74 -4.58 0.11
N PRO A 155 23.07 -4.25 -1.00
CA PRO A 155 22.23 -5.21 -1.72
C PRO A 155 23.04 -6.45 -2.15
N PRO A 156 22.47 -7.67 -2.05
CA PRO A 156 23.19 -8.88 -2.39
C PRO A 156 23.42 -9.02 -3.90
N GLY A 157 24.60 -9.54 -4.27
CA GLY A 157 24.93 -9.88 -5.65
C GLY A 157 24.82 -8.70 -6.62
N GLU A 158 23.97 -8.84 -7.64
CA GLU A 158 23.76 -7.81 -8.65
C GLU A 158 22.53 -6.93 -8.39
N ALA A 159 21.91 -7.05 -7.22
CA ALA A 159 20.81 -6.18 -6.83
C ALA A 159 21.22 -4.70 -6.81
N ARG A 160 20.27 -3.82 -7.11
CA ARG A 160 20.47 -2.36 -7.15
C ARG A 160 19.34 -1.64 -6.44
N GLU A 161 19.60 -0.42 -5.97
CA GLU A 161 18.53 0.44 -5.45
C GLU A 161 17.46 0.68 -6.53
N ASP A 162 16.19 0.68 -6.10
CA ASP A 162 15.07 0.63 -7.04
C ASP A 162 15.03 1.80 -8.03
N TRP A 163 15.37 3.00 -7.55
CA TRP A 163 15.39 4.18 -8.40
C TRP A 163 16.49 4.12 -9.46
N LYS A 164 17.62 3.46 -9.18
CA LYS A 164 18.71 3.27 -10.14
C LYS A 164 18.28 2.36 -11.29
N ILE A 165 17.51 1.31 -10.97
CA ILE A 165 16.95 0.39 -11.97
C ILE A 165 16.00 1.14 -12.89
N ILE A 166 15.04 1.89 -12.33
CA ILE A 166 14.07 2.69 -13.11
C ILE A 166 14.80 3.75 -13.93
N ARG A 167 15.81 4.43 -13.35
CA ARG A 167 16.62 5.43 -14.05
C ARG A 167 17.41 4.83 -15.21
N ALA A 168 17.99 3.65 -15.05
CA ALA A 168 18.69 2.94 -16.12
C ALA A 168 17.72 2.49 -17.22
N ALA A 169 16.59 1.89 -16.85
CA ALA A 169 15.53 1.48 -17.78
C ALA A 169 15.00 2.68 -18.60
N SER A 170 14.84 3.84 -17.97
CA SER A 170 14.40 5.06 -18.65
C SER A 170 15.34 5.47 -19.80
N ALA A 171 16.66 5.31 -19.63
CA ALA A 171 17.63 5.62 -20.67
C ALA A 171 17.56 4.60 -21.82
N ILE A 172 17.44 3.31 -21.49
CA ILE A 172 17.31 2.22 -22.49
C ILE A 172 16.03 2.41 -23.31
N LEU A 173 14.95 2.85 -22.69
CA LEU A 173 13.66 3.14 -23.35
C LEU A 173 13.64 4.48 -24.10
N GLY A 174 14.77 5.18 -24.20
CA GLY A 174 14.89 6.45 -24.92
C GLY A 174 14.20 7.64 -24.23
N LYS A 175 13.89 7.54 -22.93
CA LYS A 175 13.26 8.58 -22.11
C LYS A 175 14.02 8.80 -20.80
N PRO A 176 15.29 9.22 -20.86
CA PRO A 176 16.13 9.32 -19.67
C PRO A 176 15.53 10.30 -18.66
N LEU A 177 15.38 9.83 -17.41
CA LEU A 177 14.93 10.69 -16.31
C LEU A 177 16.02 11.72 -15.93
N PRO A 178 15.64 12.95 -15.51
CA PRO A 178 16.55 14.08 -15.36
C PRO A 178 17.28 14.12 -14.00
N PHE A 179 17.74 12.97 -13.50
CA PHE A 179 18.50 12.87 -12.25
C PHE A 179 19.48 11.71 -12.30
N ASP A 180 20.66 11.86 -11.71
CA ASP A 180 21.69 10.81 -11.64
C ASP A 180 22.16 10.51 -10.21
N SER A 181 21.59 11.18 -9.21
CA SER A 181 21.84 10.94 -7.79
C SER A 181 20.55 10.92 -6.99
N ILE A 182 20.61 10.33 -5.78
CA ILE A 182 19.46 10.28 -4.88
C ILE A 182 19.09 11.68 -4.37
N GLU A 183 20.05 12.59 -4.24
CA GLU A 183 19.82 14.00 -3.89
C GLU A 183 19.05 14.72 -5.01
N ALA A 184 19.45 14.50 -6.26
CA ALA A 184 18.77 15.08 -7.42
C ALA A 184 17.35 14.53 -7.58
N LEU A 185 17.14 13.23 -7.30
CA LEU A 185 15.82 12.61 -7.25
C LEU A 185 14.95 13.23 -6.15
N ARG A 186 15.49 13.38 -4.94
CA ARG A 186 14.79 14.03 -3.83
C ARG A 186 14.47 15.50 -4.14
N GLY A 187 15.29 16.18 -4.94
CA GLY A 187 15.03 17.53 -5.44
C GLY A 187 13.84 17.63 -6.41
N GLN A 188 13.31 16.52 -6.93
CA GLN A 188 12.19 16.54 -7.89
C GLN A 188 10.83 16.84 -7.25
N HIS A 189 10.69 16.69 -5.92
CA HIS A 189 9.39 16.87 -5.26
C HIS A 189 9.54 17.37 -3.81
N PRO A 190 8.75 18.37 -3.36
CA PRO A 190 8.87 18.96 -2.02
C PRO A 190 8.63 17.97 -0.88
N LEU A 191 7.84 16.90 -1.12
CA LEU A 191 7.62 15.81 -0.17
C LEU A 191 8.93 15.25 0.41
N PHE A 192 9.99 15.13 -0.41
CA PHE A 192 11.26 14.58 0.03
C PHE A 192 12.06 15.52 0.96
N ALA A 193 11.66 16.79 1.05
CA ALA A 193 12.18 17.74 2.04
C ALA A 193 11.40 17.70 3.36
N GLY A 194 10.44 16.77 3.52
CA GLY A 194 9.60 16.66 4.71
C GLY A 194 8.47 17.70 4.76
N ILE A 195 8.23 18.40 3.66
CA ILE A 195 7.12 19.33 3.52
C ILE A 195 5.93 18.51 3.04
N VAL A 196 5.07 18.12 3.98
CA VAL A 196 3.79 17.49 3.70
C VAL A 196 2.74 18.60 3.82
N PRO A 197 2.12 19.03 2.70
CA PRO A 197 1.13 20.08 2.75
C PRO A 197 -0.07 19.61 3.58
N GLU A 198 -0.63 20.51 4.38
CA GLU A 198 -1.88 20.23 5.07
C GLU A 198 -2.99 20.05 4.02
N ALA A 199 -3.64 18.89 4.04
CA ALA A 199 -4.68 18.58 3.09
C ALA A 199 -5.94 19.39 3.43
N PRO A 200 -6.60 20.03 2.44
CA PRO A 200 -7.88 20.67 2.68
C PRO A 200 -8.92 19.62 3.11
N LEU A 201 -9.84 20.02 4.00
CA LEU A 201 -10.95 19.18 4.43
C LEU A 201 -12.01 19.08 3.32
N ILE A 202 -11.79 18.16 2.38
CA ILE A 202 -12.70 17.92 1.26
C ILE A 202 -13.54 16.68 1.56
N ALA A 203 -14.85 16.89 1.71
CA ALA A 203 -15.80 15.79 1.91
C ALA A 203 -15.87 14.90 0.65
N PRO A 204 -15.79 13.56 0.79
CA PRO A 204 -16.07 12.63 -0.29
C PRO A 204 -17.52 12.77 -0.77
N ALA A 205 -17.77 12.45 -2.04
CA ALA A 205 -19.12 12.41 -2.59
C ALA A 205 -19.95 11.35 -1.86
N ALA A 206 -21.16 11.73 -1.42
CA ALA A 206 -22.08 10.80 -0.79
C ALA A 206 -22.49 9.69 -1.78
N ALA A 207 -22.50 8.45 -1.29
CA ALA A 207 -22.91 7.27 -2.04
C ALA A 207 -23.59 6.26 -1.12
N PRO A 208 -24.57 5.47 -1.60
CA PRO A 208 -25.27 4.51 -0.76
C PRO A 208 -24.34 3.36 -0.34
N LEU A 209 -24.44 2.94 0.93
CA LEU A 209 -23.75 1.75 1.44
C LEU A 209 -24.40 0.47 0.87
N SER A 210 -23.58 -0.54 0.63
CA SER A 210 -24.13 -1.89 0.52
C SER A 210 -24.53 -2.41 1.90
N GLY A 211 -25.49 -3.35 1.95
CA GLY A 211 -25.81 -4.08 3.19
C GLY A 211 -24.77 -5.16 3.56
N GLU A 212 -23.64 -5.22 2.86
CA GLU A 212 -22.64 -6.28 3.03
C GLU A 212 -21.80 -6.02 4.29
N ALA A 213 -21.74 -7.01 5.18
CA ALA A 213 -20.95 -6.94 6.41
C ALA A 213 -19.44 -6.80 6.12
N PHE A 214 -18.69 -6.19 7.03
CA PHE A 214 -17.24 -6.22 6.95
C PHE A 214 -16.74 -7.66 7.12
N ALA A 215 -15.89 -8.10 6.20
CA ALA A 215 -15.08 -9.28 6.43
C ALA A 215 -13.89 -8.92 7.32
N ALA A 216 -13.46 -9.87 8.17
CA ALA A 216 -12.15 -9.76 8.77
C ALA A 216 -11.12 -9.59 7.65
N ALA A 217 -10.16 -8.67 7.83
CA ALA A 217 -9.10 -8.48 6.85
C ALA A 217 -8.45 -9.86 6.61
N PRO A 218 -8.49 -10.40 5.38
CA PRO A 218 -7.91 -11.69 5.11
C PRO A 218 -6.40 -11.55 5.32
N GLY A 219 -5.85 -12.26 6.29
CA GLY A 219 -4.42 -12.15 6.54
C GLY A 219 -3.92 -13.02 7.67
N ASN A 220 -2.87 -13.77 7.35
CA ASN A 220 -1.93 -14.21 8.35
C ASN A 220 -1.11 -12.98 8.77
N TYR A 221 -1.33 -12.46 9.98
CA TYR A 221 -0.61 -11.29 10.52
C TYR A 221 0.92 -11.43 10.37
N TRP A 222 1.42 -12.66 10.47
CA TRP A 222 2.84 -12.96 10.39
C TRP A 222 3.39 -12.98 8.96
N GLN A 223 2.55 -12.99 7.92
CA GLN A 223 2.97 -13.21 6.53
C GLN A 223 2.28 -12.24 5.56
N VAL A 224 2.52 -10.94 5.79
CA VAL A 224 1.81 -9.85 5.10
C VAL A 224 2.53 -9.33 3.86
N ASP A 225 3.84 -9.55 3.75
CA ASP A 225 4.69 -9.08 2.65
C ASP A 225 5.73 -10.14 2.23
N PRO A 226 6.49 -9.92 1.14
CA PRO A 226 7.48 -10.90 0.68
C PRO A 226 8.58 -11.22 1.71
N ILE A 227 8.97 -10.26 2.54
CA ILE A 227 10.02 -10.44 3.56
C ILE A 227 9.54 -11.43 4.62
N THR A 228 8.36 -11.16 5.16
CA THR A 228 7.74 -11.97 6.20
C THR A 228 7.28 -13.33 5.68
N ARG A 229 6.86 -13.43 4.41
CA ARG A 229 6.58 -14.74 3.76
C ARG A 229 7.83 -15.58 3.52
N ALA A 230 8.97 -14.96 3.23
CA ALA A 230 10.25 -15.64 3.10
C ALA A 230 10.92 -15.98 4.46
N SER A 231 10.40 -15.46 5.58
CA SER A 231 10.97 -15.67 6.91
C SER A 231 10.52 -16.99 7.53
N GLU A 232 11.49 -17.85 7.86
CA GLU A 232 11.25 -19.10 8.60
C GLU A 232 10.62 -18.84 9.98
N THR A 233 11.07 -17.80 10.68
CA THR A 233 10.53 -17.40 11.98
C THR A 233 9.06 -17.04 11.88
N MET A 234 8.70 -16.23 10.89
CA MET A 234 7.30 -15.83 10.69
C MET A 234 6.42 -16.99 10.23
N ALA A 235 6.98 -17.92 9.45
CA ALA A 235 6.29 -19.17 9.11
C ALA A 235 6.01 -20.03 10.35
N GLU A 236 6.93 -20.06 11.32
CA GLU A 236 6.69 -20.75 12.60
C GLU A 236 5.64 -20.05 13.45
N CYS A 237 5.71 -18.72 13.60
CA CYS A 237 4.69 -17.93 14.30
C CYS A 237 3.29 -18.16 13.71
N ALA A 238 3.19 -18.22 12.37
CA ALA A 238 1.95 -18.53 11.66
C ALA A 238 1.39 -19.91 12.00
N ARG A 239 2.22 -20.96 11.99
CA ARG A 239 1.82 -22.33 12.35
C ARG A 239 1.35 -22.43 13.79
N SER A 240 2.12 -21.81 14.70
CA SER A 240 1.83 -21.78 16.13
C SER A 240 0.54 -21.00 16.45
N ALA A 241 0.24 -19.92 15.73
CA ALA A 241 -0.99 -19.16 15.93
C ALA A 241 -2.24 -19.88 15.36
N ALA A 242 -2.07 -20.68 14.29
CA ALA A 242 -3.16 -21.45 13.68
C ALA A 242 -3.53 -22.71 14.48
N THR A 243 -2.62 -23.19 15.33
CA THR A 243 -2.85 -24.30 16.26
C THR A 243 -3.07 -23.70 17.65
N PRO A 244 -4.31 -23.56 18.16
CA PRO A 244 -4.47 -23.12 19.54
C PRO A 244 -3.67 -24.07 20.42
N ALA A 245 -2.72 -23.52 21.19
CA ALA A 245 -1.95 -24.31 22.13
C ALA A 245 -2.95 -25.11 22.97
N LEU A 246 -2.91 -26.44 22.81
CA LEU A 246 -3.56 -27.35 23.75
C LEU A 246 -3.08 -26.90 25.13
N ALA A 247 -4.04 -26.56 25.99
CA ALA A 247 -3.82 -26.05 27.33
C ALA A 247 -2.63 -26.75 27.98
N ALA A 248 -1.56 -25.99 28.23
CA ALA A 248 -0.52 -26.43 29.13
C ALA A 248 -1.03 -26.17 30.55
N GLU A 249 -1.13 -27.25 31.32
CA GLU A 249 -1.51 -27.32 32.73
C GLU A 249 -0.72 -26.37 33.63
#